data_AF-A0A2R7Y3U4-F1
#
_entry.id   AF-A0A2R7Y3U4-F1
#
_cell.length_a   1.000
_cell.length_b   1.000
_cell.length_c   1.000
_cell.angle_alpha   90.00
_cell.angle_beta   90.00
_cell.angle_gamma   90.00
#
_symmetry.space_group_name_H-M   'P 1'
#
loop_
_entity.id
_entity.type
_entity.pdbx_description
1 polymer ?
#
loop_
_entity_poly.entity_id
_entity_poly.type
_entity_poly.pdbx_seq_one_letter_code
_entity_poly.pdbx_strand_id
1 'polypeptide(L)'
;MFEFEDIYTISSCSGRITLLDALMPWHRRGSTILFKKHTPIEVEDIKPYMNVGVVNRLWLVVTGPIIHASANNVLTARKLLKIARKAGMKHSGILSFSKDKGFIVELKTGVRVANLIKTKDEVLIKDDQALRYLVETANEALLEGKEKLNKLRVELGLKPVDYSRFLKR
;
A
#
# COMPACT_ATOMS: atom_id res chain seq x y z
N MET A 1 6.19 -8.49 12.85
CA MET A 1 6.06 -9.95 13.01
C MET A 1 5.29 -10.14 14.30
N PHE A 2 4.26 -11.00 14.32
CA PHE A 2 3.39 -11.17 15.50
C PHE A 2 4.10 -12.08 16.51
N GLU A 3 3.96 -11.81 17.82
CA GLU A 3 4.47 -12.66 18.91
C GLU A 3 3.37 -13.51 19.58
N PHE A 4 2.26 -13.74 18.87
CA PHE A 4 1.15 -14.54 19.38
C PHE A 4 1.33 -15.99 18.94
N GLU A 5 1.35 -16.95 19.88
CA GLU A 5 1.48 -18.39 19.57
C GLU A 5 0.42 -18.90 18.58
N ASP A 6 -0.73 -18.21 18.52
CA ASP A 6 -1.89 -18.57 17.72
C ASP A 6 -2.00 -17.83 16.38
N ILE A 7 -1.02 -16.97 16.04
CA ILE A 7 -1.04 -16.15 14.81
C ILE A 7 0.34 -16.17 14.15
N TYR A 8 0.39 -16.50 12.87
CA TYR A 8 1.61 -16.32 12.07
C TYR A 8 1.35 -15.50 10.81
N THR A 9 2.36 -14.75 10.38
CA THR A 9 2.31 -13.94 9.15
C THR A 9 2.51 -14.85 7.93
N ILE A 10 1.68 -14.67 6.90
CA ILE A 10 1.79 -15.35 5.62
C ILE A 10 2.54 -14.47 4.61
N SER A 11 2.14 -13.20 4.52
CA SER A 11 2.80 -12.22 3.66
C SER A 11 2.52 -10.81 4.16
N SER A 12 3.37 -9.85 3.78
CA SER A 12 3.15 -8.46 4.14
C SER A 12 3.73 -7.50 3.10
N CYS A 13 3.11 -6.33 2.98
CA CYS A 13 3.62 -5.18 2.26
C CYS A 13 3.34 -3.95 3.13
N SER A 14 4.36 -3.14 3.39
CA SER A 14 4.24 -1.97 4.27
C SER A 14 3.67 -0.73 3.57
N GLY A 15 3.08 -0.88 2.39
CA GLY A 15 2.68 0.20 1.50
C GLY A 15 3.74 0.52 0.45
N ARG A 16 3.28 1.03 -0.71
CA ARG A 16 4.11 1.32 -1.88
C ARG A 16 3.49 2.37 -2.78
N ILE A 17 4.35 3.05 -3.54
CA ILE A 17 4.00 3.89 -4.69
C ILE A 17 4.47 3.15 -5.94
N THR A 18 3.62 3.07 -6.96
CA THR A 18 3.92 2.40 -8.23
C THR A 18 3.48 3.24 -9.42
N LEU A 19 4.29 3.24 -10.48
CA LEU A 19 3.83 3.60 -11.81
C LEU A 19 3.39 2.33 -12.54
N LEU A 20 2.15 2.33 -13.02
CA LEU A 20 1.50 1.19 -13.62
C LEU A 20 1.01 1.56 -15.02
N ASP A 21 1.47 0.84 -16.03
CA ASP A 21 0.86 0.84 -17.35
C ASP A 21 -0.28 -0.18 -17.36
N ALA A 22 -1.53 0.29 -17.42
CA ALA A 22 -2.72 -0.56 -17.45
C ALA A 22 -3.93 0.17 -18.03
N LEU A 23 -4.91 -0.57 -18.55
CA LEU A 23 -6.19 0.04 -18.96
C LEU A 23 -6.90 0.72 -17.77
N MET A 24 -6.92 0.03 -16.61
CA MET A 24 -7.44 0.53 -15.34
C MET A 24 -6.50 0.11 -14.19
N PRO A 25 -6.41 0.89 -13.08
CA PRO A 25 -5.39 0.69 -12.05
C PRO A 25 -5.59 -0.55 -11.16
N TRP A 26 -6.70 -1.28 -11.33
CA TRP A 26 -6.97 -2.55 -10.65
C TRP A 26 -6.78 -3.78 -11.55
N HIS A 27 -6.50 -3.59 -12.84
CA HIS A 27 -6.30 -4.71 -13.76
C HIS A 27 -4.96 -5.41 -13.47
N ARG A 28 -5.01 -6.72 -13.30
CA ARG A 28 -3.82 -7.57 -13.07
C ARG A 28 -3.26 -8.18 -14.35
N ARG A 29 -4.13 -8.52 -15.31
CA ARG A 29 -3.73 -9.06 -16.62
C ARG A 29 -3.55 -7.90 -17.58
N GLY A 30 -2.50 -7.96 -18.40
CA GLY A 30 -2.17 -6.90 -19.35
C GLY A 30 -1.74 -5.59 -18.69
N SER A 31 -1.18 -5.65 -17.48
CA SER A 31 -0.62 -4.50 -16.79
C SER A 31 0.86 -4.70 -16.45
N THR A 32 1.62 -3.61 -16.51
CA THR A 32 3.07 -3.61 -16.29
C THR A 32 3.44 -2.57 -15.24
N ILE A 33 4.16 -3.00 -14.19
CA ILE A 33 4.72 -2.08 -13.19
C ILE A 33 6.02 -1.52 -13.77
N LEU A 34 6.06 -0.24 -14.08
CA LEU A 34 7.23 0.45 -14.61
C LEU A 34 8.16 0.94 -13.49
N PHE A 35 7.57 1.33 -12.36
CA PHE A 35 8.30 1.83 -11.20
C PHE A 35 7.63 1.37 -9.91
N LYS A 36 8.42 1.14 -8.86
CA LYS A 36 7.93 0.74 -7.54
C LYS A 36 8.90 1.18 -6.45
N LYS A 37 8.42 1.94 -5.47
CA LYS A 37 9.12 2.22 -4.21
C LYS A 37 8.24 1.98 -2.99
N HIS A 38 8.88 1.64 -1.88
CA HIS A 38 8.25 1.46 -0.56
C HIS A 38 8.50 2.65 0.39
N THR A 39 9.11 3.70 -0.14
CA THR A 39 9.50 4.95 0.51
C THR A 39 8.97 6.13 -0.33
N PRO A 40 8.99 7.36 0.20
CA PRO A 40 8.69 8.54 -0.60
C PRO A 40 9.52 8.61 -1.88
N ILE A 41 8.93 9.27 -2.87
CA ILE A 41 9.46 9.46 -4.22
C ILE A 41 9.74 10.94 -4.47
N GLU A 42 10.61 11.22 -5.43
CA GLU A 42 10.89 12.58 -5.91
C GLU A 42 10.29 12.79 -7.31
N VAL A 43 10.19 14.03 -7.76
CA VAL A 43 9.69 14.35 -9.10
C VAL A 43 10.56 13.69 -10.18
N GLU A 44 11.86 13.61 -9.92
CA GLU A 44 12.90 13.02 -10.75
C GLU A 44 12.72 11.51 -10.93
N ASP A 45 12.05 10.84 -9.98
CA ASP A 45 11.67 9.43 -10.14
C ASP A 45 10.58 9.23 -11.22
N ILE A 46 9.76 10.25 -11.47
CA ILE A 46 8.58 10.16 -12.34
C ILE A 46 8.85 10.75 -13.72
N LYS A 47 9.62 11.85 -13.80
CA LYS A 47 9.97 12.56 -15.05
C LYS A 47 10.39 11.63 -16.20
N PRO A 48 11.25 10.61 -16.03
CA PRO A 48 11.64 9.73 -17.12
C PRO A 48 10.47 9.03 -17.82
N TYR A 49 9.42 8.70 -17.07
CA TYR A 49 8.24 7.99 -17.60
C TYR A 49 7.24 8.91 -18.32
N MET A 50 7.35 10.22 -18.11
CA MET A 50 6.49 11.20 -18.79
C MET A 50 6.82 11.29 -20.29
N ASN A 51 8.08 11.08 -20.65
CA ASN A 51 8.58 11.18 -22.03
C ASN A 51 8.55 9.86 -22.81
N VAL A 52 8.33 8.73 -22.14
CA VAL A 52 8.31 7.39 -22.77
C VAL A 52 6.88 6.97 -23.10
N GLY A 53 6.64 6.42 -24.30
CA GLY A 53 5.33 5.92 -24.70
C GLY A 53 4.79 4.82 -23.77
N VAL A 54 3.46 4.67 -23.71
CA VAL A 54 2.79 3.62 -22.91
C VAL A 54 1.89 2.75 -23.79
N VAL A 55 1.71 1.49 -23.38
CA VAL A 55 0.86 0.51 -24.07
C VAL A 55 -0.62 0.72 -23.74
N ASN A 56 -0.95 1.28 -22.59
CA ASN A 56 -2.31 1.64 -22.21
C ASN A 56 -2.37 3.05 -21.62
N ARG A 57 -2.39 3.15 -20.29
CA ARG A 57 -2.48 4.39 -19.53
C ARG A 57 -1.52 4.28 -18.36
N LEU A 58 -0.82 5.37 -18.08
CA LEU A 58 0.09 5.44 -16.94
C LEU A 58 -0.67 5.92 -15.71
N TRP A 59 -0.61 5.11 -14.67
CA TRP A 59 -1.22 5.40 -13.37
C TRP A 59 -0.14 5.55 -12.30
N LEU A 60 -0.21 6.63 -11.52
CA LEU A 60 0.49 6.72 -10.24
C LEU A 60 -0.44 6.14 -9.17
N VAL A 61 -0.08 4.99 -8.63
CA VAL A 61 -0.89 4.27 -7.64
C VAL A 61 -0.15 4.19 -6.32
N VAL A 62 -0.80 4.68 -5.26
CA VAL A 62 -0.38 4.48 -3.88
C VAL A 62 -1.28 3.44 -3.26
N THR A 63 -0.68 2.43 -2.63
CA THR A 63 -1.40 1.46 -1.81
C THR A 63 -0.81 1.46 -0.41
N GLY A 64 -1.67 1.58 0.59
CA GLY A 64 -1.27 1.45 1.99
C GLY A 64 -0.82 0.03 2.37
N PRO A 65 -0.49 -0.17 3.66
CA PRO A 65 -0.09 -1.47 4.17
C PRO A 65 -1.16 -2.54 3.99
N ILE A 66 -0.70 -3.75 3.69
CA ILE A 66 -1.50 -4.97 3.65
C ILE A 66 -0.70 -6.11 4.29
N ILE A 67 -1.35 -6.84 5.20
CA ILE A 67 -0.75 -7.99 5.90
C ILE A 67 -1.72 -9.15 5.81
N HIS A 68 -1.23 -10.31 5.42
CA HIS A 68 -1.95 -11.57 5.55
C HIS A 68 -1.38 -12.34 6.73
N ALA A 69 -2.26 -12.77 7.62
CA ALA A 69 -1.92 -13.62 8.75
C ALA A 69 -2.86 -14.82 8.78
N SER A 70 -2.40 -15.93 9.34
CA SER A 70 -3.25 -17.06 9.72
C SER A 70 -3.48 -17.00 11.22
N ALA A 71 -4.73 -17.19 11.64
CA ALA A 71 -5.11 -17.41 13.03
C ALA A 71 -5.62 -18.85 13.21
N ASN A 72 -5.23 -19.50 14.30
CA ASN A 72 -5.61 -20.89 14.58
C ASN A 72 -7.12 -21.11 14.75
N ASN A 73 -7.87 -20.10 15.22
CA ASN A 73 -9.30 -20.18 15.45
C ASN A 73 -10.01 -18.82 15.23
N VAL A 74 -11.35 -18.86 15.15
CA VAL A 74 -12.17 -17.68 14.86
C VAL A 74 -12.12 -16.62 15.97
N LEU A 75 -11.91 -17.02 17.23
CA LEU A 75 -11.82 -16.08 18.36
C LEU A 75 -10.53 -15.28 18.27
N THR A 76 -9.41 -15.93 17.93
CA THR A 76 -8.11 -15.31 17.65
C THR A 76 -8.23 -14.36 16.45
N ALA A 77 -8.83 -14.81 15.34
CA ALA A 77 -9.07 -13.97 14.16
C ALA A 77 -9.88 -12.71 14.52
N ARG A 78 -10.95 -12.86 15.30
CA ARG A 78 -11.79 -11.75 15.76
C ARG A 78 -11.02 -10.78 16.65
N LYS A 79 -10.16 -11.27 17.56
CA LYS A 79 -9.31 -10.42 18.41
C LYS A 79 -8.33 -9.61 17.55
N LEU A 80 -7.66 -10.25 16.59
CA LEU A 80 -6.76 -9.59 15.66
C LEU A 80 -7.48 -8.50 14.85
N LEU A 81 -8.69 -8.78 14.34
CA LEU A 81 -9.48 -7.80 13.60
C LEU A 81 -9.90 -6.59 14.45
N LYS A 82 -10.23 -6.79 15.73
CA LYS A 82 -10.52 -5.68 16.66
C LYS A 82 -9.30 -4.77 16.84
N ILE A 83 -8.14 -5.37 17.10
CA ILE A 83 -6.86 -4.66 17.21
C ILE A 83 -6.56 -3.87 15.93
N ALA A 84 -6.68 -4.52 14.78
CA ALA A 84 -6.39 -3.91 13.49
C ALA A 84 -7.32 -2.73 13.18
N ARG A 85 -8.62 -2.84 13.47
CA ARG A 85 -9.57 -1.73 13.27
C ARG A 85 -9.29 -0.56 14.19
N LYS A 86 -8.91 -0.80 15.44
CA LYS A 86 -8.46 0.26 16.38
C LYS A 86 -7.23 1.00 15.84
N ALA A 87 -6.31 0.29 15.19
CA ALA A 87 -5.14 0.86 14.51
C ALA A 87 -5.44 1.55 13.16
N GLY A 88 -6.70 1.60 12.71
CA GLY A 88 -7.08 2.25 11.45
C GLY A 88 -7.02 1.34 10.21
N MET A 89 -6.85 0.03 10.38
CA MET A 89 -6.95 -0.97 9.29
C MET A 89 -8.42 -1.30 9.01
N LYS A 90 -9.18 -0.32 8.54
CA LYS A 90 -10.65 -0.38 8.44
C LYS A 90 -11.18 -1.46 7.48
N HIS A 91 -10.41 -1.84 6.46
CA HIS A 91 -10.81 -2.85 5.46
C HIS A 91 -10.32 -4.25 5.80
N SER A 92 -10.03 -4.52 7.07
CA SER A 92 -9.58 -5.84 7.52
C SER A 92 -10.73 -6.83 7.64
N GLY A 93 -10.48 -8.08 7.24
CA GLY A 93 -11.47 -9.16 7.25
C GLY A 93 -10.84 -10.56 7.18
N ILE A 94 -11.67 -11.58 7.36
CA ILE A 94 -11.30 -12.98 7.11
C ILE A 94 -11.51 -13.24 5.62
N LEU A 95 -10.46 -13.65 4.91
CA LEU A 95 -10.51 -13.96 3.47
C LEU A 95 -10.97 -15.39 3.21
N SER A 96 -10.50 -16.33 4.01
CA SER A 96 -10.80 -17.75 3.87
C SER A 96 -10.52 -18.50 5.17
N PHE A 97 -11.00 -19.73 5.25
CA PHE A 97 -10.69 -20.65 6.35
C PHE A 97 -10.46 -22.05 5.79
N SER A 98 -9.51 -22.78 6.36
CA SER A 98 -9.31 -24.21 6.07
C SER A 98 -8.74 -24.94 7.28
N LYS A 99 -8.88 -26.26 7.31
CA LYS A 99 -8.36 -27.08 8.42
C LYS A 99 -6.84 -27.03 8.54
N ASP A 100 -6.15 -26.97 7.39
CA ASP A 100 -4.69 -26.98 7.27
C ASP A 100 -4.05 -25.60 7.48
N LYS A 101 -4.75 -24.50 7.11
CA LYS A 101 -4.18 -23.13 7.16
C LYS A 101 -4.83 -22.23 8.20
N GLY A 102 -5.83 -22.71 8.92
CA GLY A 102 -6.59 -21.91 9.87
C GLY A 102 -7.42 -20.81 9.18
N PHE A 103 -7.62 -19.70 9.87
CA PHE A 103 -8.37 -18.54 9.40
C PHE A 103 -7.42 -17.51 8.77
N ILE A 104 -7.51 -17.32 7.47
CA ILE A 104 -6.71 -16.34 6.75
C ILE A 104 -7.32 -14.95 6.94
N VAL A 105 -6.59 -14.07 7.62
CA VAL A 105 -7.00 -12.70 7.92
C VAL A 105 -6.19 -11.73 7.08
N GLU A 106 -6.87 -10.84 6.35
CA GLU A 106 -6.27 -9.69 5.69
C GLU A 106 -6.42 -8.47 6.60
N LEU A 107 -5.30 -7.81 6.90
CA LEU A 107 -5.25 -6.51 7.58
C LEU A 107 -4.90 -5.45 6.55
N LYS A 108 -5.80 -4.49 6.35
CA LYS A 108 -5.68 -3.51 5.27
C LYS A 108 -6.24 -2.15 5.64
N THR A 109 -5.53 -1.10 5.24
CA THR A 109 -5.98 0.28 5.39
C THR A 109 -6.91 0.71 4.25
N GLY A 110 -7.58 1.85 4.41
CA GLY A 110 -8.31 2.51 3.31
C GLY A 110 -7.42 3.39 2.44
N VAL A 111 -6.12 3.46 2.75
CA VAL A 111 -5.18 4.32 2.03
C VAL A 111 -4.96 3.75 0.63
N ARG A 112 -5.55 4.42 -0.34
CA ARG A 112 -5.36 4.12 -1.76
C ARG A 112 -5.56 5.39 -2.56
N VAL A 113 -4.58 5.68 -3.41
CA VAL A 113 -4.64 6.77 -4.38
C VAL A 113 -4.36 6.16 -5.75
N ALA A 114 -5.10 6.57 -6.77
CA ALA A 114 -4.86 6.14 -8.15
C ALA A 114 -5.11 7.31 -9.08
N ASN A 115 -4.03 7.95 -9.52
CA ASN A 115 -4.09 9.11 -10.40
C ASN A 115 -3.71 8.68 -11.82
N LEU A 116 -4.54 9.05 -12.79
CA LEU A 116 -4.20 8.92 -14.21
C LEU A 116 -3.26 10.09 -14.57
N ILE A 117 -2.06 9.78 -15.05
CA ILE A 117 -1.05 10.82 -15.34
C ILE A 117 -0.76 10.98 -16.84
N LYS A 118 -1.01 9.92 -17.61
CA LYS A 118 -0.75 9.88 -19.05
C LYS A 118 -1.60 8.82 -19.74
N THR A 119 -2.09 9.13 -20.94
CA THR A 119 -2.70 8.19 -21.89
C THR A 119 -1.71 7.85 -23.00
N LYS A 120 -2.11 7.03 -23.98
CA LYS A 120 -1.31 6.81 -25.20
C LYS A 120 -1.02 8.10 -25.94
N ASP A 121 -2.04 8.96 -26.01
CA ASP A 121 -2.08 10.10 -26.90
C ASP A 121 -1.56 11.38 -26.22
N GLU A 122 -1.66 11.44 -24.89
CA GLU A 122 -1.43 12.68 -24.17
C GLU A 122 -0.85 12.49 -22.76
N VAL A 123 0.10 13.36 -22.41
CA VAL A 123 0.51 13.59 -21.03
C VAL A 123 -0.50 14.54 -20.37
N LEU A 124 -1.18 14.10 -19.31
CA LEU A 124 -2.24 14.89 -18.66
C LEU A 124 -1.67 15.87 -17.62
N ILE A 125 -0.56 15.51 -16.99
CA ILE A 125 0.14 16.37 -16.02
C ILE A 125 1.31 17.04 -16.74
N LYS A 126 1.06 18.22 -17.29
CA LYS A 126 2.00 18.92 -18.19
C LYS A 126 2.88 19.95 -17.49
N ASP A 127 2.42 20.53 -16.39
CA ASP A 127 3.16 21.53 -15.65
C ASP A 127 3.92 20.92 -14.47
N ASP A 128 5.11 21.46 -14.22
CA ASP A 128 6.01 21.03 -13.16
C ASP A 128 5.40 21.18 -11.76
N GLN A 129 4.48 22.14 -11.58
CA GLN A 129 3.85 22.39 -10.29
C GLN A 129 2.80 21.32 -9.96
N ALA A 130 1.96 20.94 -10.91
CA ALA A 130 1.01 19.84 -10.77
C ALA A 130 1.73 18.50 -10.55
N LEU A 131 2.87 18.27 -11.21
CA LEU A 131 3.67 17.08 -10.96
C LEU A 131 4.23 17.05 -9.53
N ARG A 132 4.69 18.20 -8.99
CA ARG A 132 5.10 18.32 -7.59
C ARG A 132 3.95 18.01 -6.64
N TYR A 133 2.78 18.62 -6.82
CA TYR A 133 1.62 18.35 -5.97
C TYR A 133 1.17 16.89 -6.01
N LEU A 134 1.24 16.25 -7.18
CA LEU A 134 0.93 14.84 -7.33
C LEU A 134 1.91 13.96 -6.52
N VAL A 135 3.21 14.26 -6.59
CA VAL A 135 4.26 13.56 -5.84
C VAL A 135 4.11 13.76 -4.34
N GLU A 136 3.85 15.00 -3.90
CA GLU A 136 3.58 15.33 -2.49
C GLU A 136 2.38 14.55 -1.97
N THR A 137 1.25 14.57 -2.69
CA THR A 137 0.04 13.82 -2.33
C THR A 137 0.31 12.32 -2.24
N ALA A 138 1.12 11.78 -3.16
CA ALA A 138 1.46 10.36 -3.15
C ALA A 138 2.33 9.99 -1.92
N ASN A 139 3.27 10.86 -1.57
CA ASN A 139 4.14 10.71 -0.41
C ASN A 139 3.36 10.82 0.91
N GLU A 140 2.47 11.81 1.03
CA GLU A 140 1.57 11.97 2.18
C GLU A 140 0.71 10.73 2.38
N ALA A 141 0.07 10.23 1.32
CA ALA A 141 -0.74 9.02 1.39
C ALA A 141 0.10 7.81 1.82
N LEU A 142 1.31 7.64 1.27
CA LEU A 142 2.21 6.56 1.68
C LEU A 142 2.53 6.65 3.18
N LEU A 143 2.92 7.83 3.66
CA LEU A 143 3.29 8.07 5.05
C LEU A 143 2.10 7.90 6.01
N GLU A 144 0.89 8.31 5.63
CA GLU A 144 -0.32 8.03 6.41
C GLU A 144 -0.55 6.52 6.55
N GLY A 145 -0.32 5.76 5.47
CA GLY A 145 -0.31 4.31 5.49
C GLY A 145 0.71 3.74 6.48
N LYS A 146 1.95 4.24 6.42
CA LYS A 146 3.04 3.84 7.33
C LYS A 146 2.69 4.14 8.80
N GLU A 147 2.06 5.26 9.06
CA GLU A 147 1.63 5.65 10.41
C GLU A 147 0.56 4.69 10.97
N LYS A 148 -0.45 4.31 10.17
CA LYS A 148 -1.42 3.27 10.57
C LYS A 148 -0.73 1.93 10.85
N LEU A 149 0.33 1.60 10.11
CA LEU A 149 1.13 0.39 10.39
C LEU A 149 1.89 0.50 11.72
N ASN A 150 2.38 1.69 12.10
CA ASN A 150 2.96 1.89 13.43
C ASN A 150 1.92 1.80 14.55
N LYS A 151 0.73 2.38 14.36
CA LYS A 151 -0.39 2.20 15.29
C LYS A 151 -0.70 0.71 15.49
N LEU A 152 -0.72 -0.06 14.41
CA LEU A 152 -0.90 -1.52 14.49
C LEU A 152 0.22 -2.19 15.29
N ARG A 153 1.48 -1.83 15.07
CA ARG A 153 2.61 -2.35 15.86
C ARG A 153 2.42 -2.08 17.34
N VAL A 154 2.11 -0.84 17.71
CA VAL A 154 1.92 -0.44 19.11
C VAL A 154 0.76 -1.20 19.76
N GLU A 155 -0.38 -1.33 19.07
CA GLU A 155 -1.53 -2.10 19.58
C GLU A 155 -1.24 -3.61 19.71
N LEU A 156 -0.20 -4.11 19.04
CA LEU A 156 0.31 -5.48 19.16
C LEU A 156 1.47 -5.60 20.16
N GLY A 157 1.84 -4.52 20.86
CA GLY A 157 2.97 -4.51 21.80
C GLY A 157 4.35 -4.42 21.14
N LEU A 158 4.43 -4.19 19.83
CA LEU A 158 5.67 -4.11 19.07
C LEU A 158 6.22 -2.69 19.01
N LYS A 159 7.54 -2.57 18.90
CA LYS A 159 8.20 -1.26 18.70
C LYS A 159 7.78 -0.63 17.35
N PRO A 160 7.43 0.67 17.32
CA PRO A 160 7.17 1.38 16.08
C PRO A 160 8.45 1.52 15.24
N VAL A 161 8.29 1.74 13.93
CA VAL A 161 9.40 2.03 13.02
C VAL A 161 9.51 3.54 12.84
N ASP A 162 10.73 4.06 12.92
CA ASP A 162 11.02 5.48 12.69
C ASP A 162 10.97 5.81 11.18
N TYR A 163 9.83 6.34 10.73
CA TYR A 163 9.64 6.83 9.36
C TYR A 163 10.05 8.30 9.17
N SER A 164 10.44 9.01 10.24
CA SER A 164 10.87 10.41 10.15
C SER A 164 12.13 10.57 9.29
N ARG A 165 12.92 9.49 9.16
CA ARG A 165 14.08 9.42 8.27
C ARG A 165 13.74 9.68 6.80
N PHE A 166 12.49 9.49 6.40
CA PHE A 166 12.05 9.79 5.04
C PHE A 166 11.74 11.28 4.82
N LEU A 167 11.54 12.05 5.89
CA LEU A 167 11.26 13.49 5.85
C LEU A 167 12.53 14.34 5.98
N LYS A 168 13.69 13.72 6.25
CA LYS A 168 14.98 14.40 6.46
C LYS A 168 15.86 14.42 5.21
N ARG A 169 15.28 14.33 4.02
CA ARG A 169 15.99 14.40 2.74
C ARG A 169 15.59 15.66 2.00
#